data_AF-A0A8T5F2E3-F1
#
_entry.id   AF-A0A8T5F2E3-F1
#
_cell.length_a   1.000
_cell.length_b   1.000
_cell.length_c   1.000
_cell.angle_alpha   90.00
_cell.angle_beta   90.00
_cell.angle_gamma   90.00
#
_symmetry.space_group_name_H-M   'P 1'
#
loop_
_entity.id
_entity.type
_entity.pdbx_description
1 polymer ?
#
loop_
_entity_poly.entity_id
_entity_poly.type
_entity_poly.pdbx_seq_one_letter_code
_entity_poly.pdbx_strand_id
1 'polypeptide(L)'
;MKKYTKEQLIFYLKKYSKELKKTPTIKDINKNKKVPSSSTYMKRFGSWNNSLKKAGLKINIVKKFEKKELTENLKQLKKELGRIPKLSDLKERKWIASSSTYVKYFGSFKKALKAAGLKQSEIISLKRYSKK
;
A
#
# COMPACT_ATOMS: atom_id res chain seq x y z
N MET A 1 -17.78 -20.98 13.75
CA MET A 1 -17.59 -19.83 12.84
C MET A 1 -18.54 -19.96 11.65
N LYS A 2 -19.37 -18.95 11.35
CA LYS A 2 -20.23 -18.99 10.15
C LYS A 2 -19.36 -19.06 8.89
N LYS A 3 -19.41 -20.18 8.17
CA LYS A 3 -18.70 -20.38 6.90
C LYS A 3 -19.51 -19.70 5.80
N TYR A 4 -19.11 -18.49 5.42
CA TYR A 4 -19.69 -17.82 4.24
C TYR A 4 -18.97 -18.26 2.97
N THR A 5 -19.72 -18.55 1.91
CA THR A 5 -19.14 -18.78 0.57
C THR A 5 -18.76 -17.45 -0.10
N LYS A 6 -17.98 -17.52 -1.19
CA LYS A 6 -17.62 -16.31 -1.96
C LYS A 6 -18.87 -15.66 -2.55
N GLU A 7 -19.82 -16.45 -3.04
CA GLU A 7 -21.06 -15.93 -3.63
C GLU A 7 -21.92 -15.22 -2.57
N GLN A 8 -22.08 -15.83 -1.38
CA GLN A 8 -22.83 -15.22 -0.28
C GLN A 8 -22.25 -13.88 0.14
N LEU A 9 -20.92 -13.81 0.28
CA LEU A 9 -20.23 -12.56 0.60
C LEU A 9 -20.46 -11.50 -0.48
N ILE A 10 -20.35 -11.85 -1.77
CA ILE A 10 -20.63 -10.93 -2.87
C ILE A 10 -22.09 -10.45 -2.83
N PHE A 11 -23.03 -11.34 -2.55
CA PHE A 11 -24.45 -10.99 -2.43
C PHE A 11 -24.69 -9.97 -1.33
N TYR A 12 -24.20 -10.21 -0.11
CA TYR A 12 -24.33 -9.27 1.01
C TYR A 12 -23.66 -7.93 0.70
N LEU A 13 -22.48 -7.95 0.08
CA LEU A 13 -21.74 -6.73 -0.27
C LEU A 13 -22.48 -5.89 -1.31
N LYS A 14 -23.05 -6.52 -2.34
CA LYS A 14 -23.89 -5.85 -3.35
C LYS A 14 -25.18 -5.30 -2.74
N LYS A 15 -25.87 -6.10 -1.92
CA LYS A 15 -27.11 -5.68 -1.23
C LYS A 15 -26.85 -4.44 -0.37
N TYR A 16 -25.80 -4.49 0.45
CA TYR A 16 -25.45 -3.38 1.32
C TYR A 16 -24.99 -2.14 0.54
N SER A 17 -24.31 -2.32 -0.60
CA SER A 17 -23.97 -1.20 -1.49
C SER A 17 -25.21 -0.53 -2.07
N LYS A 18 -26.24 -1.29 -2.45
CA LYS A 18 -27.52 -0.75 -2.93
C LYS A 18 -28.25 0.01 -1.82
N GLU A 19 -28.31 -0.54 -0.61
CA GLU A 19 -28.92 0.11 0.56
C GLU A 19 -28.24 1.45 0.89
N LEU A 20 -26.91 1.50 0.83
CA LEU A 20 -26.15 2.72 1.11
C LEU A 20 -26.11 3.70 -0.06
N LYS A 21 -26.57 3.31 -1.27
CA LYS A 21 -26.39 4.07 -2.53
C LYS A 21 -24.94 4.51 -2.80
N LYS A 22 -23.96 3.86 -2.16
CA LYS A 22 -22.51 4.09 -2.31
C LYS A 22 -21.76 2.78 -2.20
N THR A 23 -20.50 2.78 -2.57
CA THR A 23 -19.63 1.62 -2.33
C THR A 23 -19.29 1.55 -0.84
N PRO A 24 -19.58 0.44 -0.12
CA PRO A 24 -19.31 0.33 1.30
C PRO A 24 -17.82 0.41 1.61
N THR A 25 -17.45 1.24 2.58
CA THR A 25 -16.10 1.26 3.15
C THR A 25 -15.97 0.19 4.24
N ILE A 26 -14.73 -0.11 4.64
CA ILE A 26 -14.46 -0.99 5.80
C ILE A 26 -15.18 -0.47 7.06
N LYS A 27 -15.24 0.85 7.24
CA LYS A 27 -15.94 1.48 8.38
C LYS A 27 -17.44 1.24 8.31
N ASP A 28 -18.06 1.39 7.14
CA ASP A 28 -19.51 1.17 6.97
C ASP A 28 -19.88 -0.28 7.33
N ILE A 29 -19.11 -1.26 6.83
CA ILE A 29 -19.35 -2.68 7.06
C ILE A 29 -19.12 -3.08 8.52
N ASN A 30 -18.05 -2.57 9.15
CA ASN A 30 -17.78 -2.86 10.55
C ASN A 30 -18.80 -2.22 11.50
N LYS A 31 -19.46 -1.12 11.09
CA LYS A 31 -20.54 -0.49 11.85
C LYS A 31 -21.84 -1.32 11.81
N ASN A 32 -22.06 -2.09 10.74
CA ASN A 32 -23.28 -2.88 10.58
C ASN A 32 -23.06 -4.36 10.97
N LYS A 33 -23.59 -4.76 12.13
CA LYS A 33 -23.51 -6.15 12.61
C LYS A 33 -24.34 -7.15 11.77
N LYS A 34 -25.24 -6.68 10.89
CA LYS A 34 -26.07 -7.53 10.03
C LYS A 34 -25.34 -8.05 8.80
N VAL A 35 -24.19 -7.47 8.45
CA VAL A 35 -23.34 -7.90 7.33
C VAL A 35 -22.08 -8.58 7.85
N PRO A 36 -21.49 -9.51 7.07
CA PRO A 36 -20.20 -10.11 7.43
C PRO A 36 -19.13 -9.05 7.65
N SER A 37 -18.24 -9.25 8.63
CA SER A 37 -17.19 -8.28 8.93
C SER A 37 -16.16 -8.18 7.80
N SER A 38 -15.49 -7.02 7.70
CA SER A 38 -14.42 -6.80 6.73
C SER A 38 -13.33 -7.88 6.78
N SER A 39 -13.01 -8.40 7.97
CA SER A 39 -12.06 -9.49 8.17
C SER A 39 -12.47 -10.78 7.43
N THR A 40 -13.77 -11.11 7.38
CA THR A 40 -14.27 -12.29 6.65
C THR A 40 -14.07 -12.12 5.14
N TYR A 41 -14.32 -10.93 4.60
CA TYR A 41 -14.05 -10.63 3.20
C TYR A 41 -12.55 -10.71 2.87
N MET A 42 -11.70 -10.12 3.71
CA MET A 42 -10.25 -10.15 3.50
C MET A 42 -9.71 -11.59 3.54
N LYS A 43 -10.17 -12.42 4.49
CA LYS A 43 -9.77 -13.84 4.57
C LYS A 43 -10.18 -14.63 3.32
N ARG A 44 -11.35 -14.35 2.73
CA ARG A 44 -11.87 -15.12 1.58
C ARG A 44 -11.38 -14.63 0.22
N PHE A 45 -11.11 -13.33 0.08
CA PHE A 45 -10.74 -12.67 -1.19
C PHE A 45 -9.30 -12.12 -1.20
N GLY A 46 -8.55 -12.26 -0.11
CA GLY A 46 -7.19 -11.75 0.08
C GLY A 46 -7.13 -10.26 0.41
N SER A 47 -8.07 -9.43 -0.07
CA SER A 47 -8.18 -8.01 0.28
C SER A 47 -9.60 -7.48 0.13
N TRP A 48 -9.89 -6.36 0.81
CA TRP A 48 -11.17 -5.65 0.68
C TRP A 48 -11.39 -5.13 -0.75
N ASN A 49 -10.34 -4.64 -1.40
CA ASN A 49 -10.44 -4.16 -2.77
C ASN A 49 -10.72 -5.31 -3.75
N ASN A 50 -10.20 -6.52 -3.48
CA ASN A 50 -10.55 -7.70 -4.26
C ASN A 50 -12.00 -8.11 -4.06
N SER A 51 -12.56 -8.00 -2.86
CA SER A 51 -13.99 -8.29 -2.65
C SER A 51 -14.88 -7.29 -3.38
N LEU A 52 -14.53 -6.00 -3.38
CA LEU A 52 -15.23 -4.99 -4.19
C LEU A 52 -15.13 -5.28 -5.69
N LYS A 53 -13.94 -5.62 -6.19
CA LYS A 53 -13.71 -5.98 -7.60
C LYS A 53 -14.54 -7.21 -8.01
N LYS A 54 -14.58 -8.25 -7.18
CA LYS A 54 -15.39 -9.46 -7.44
C LYS A 54 -16.89 -9.20 -7.33
N ALA A 55 -17.29 -8.23 -6.53
CA ALA A 55 -18.67 -7.77 -6.45
C ALA A 55 -19.05 -6.78 -7.57
N GLY A 56 -18.14 -6.44 -8.49
CA GLY A 56 -18.41 -5.45 -9.55
C GLY A 56 -18.64 -4.03 -9.02
N LEU A 57 -18.17 -3.74 -7.80
CA LEU A 57 -18.29 -2.43 -7.17
C LEU A 57 -17.03 -1.58 -7.43
N LYS A 58 -17.22 -0.26 -7.52
CA LYS A 58 -16.11 0.69 -7.67
C LYS A 58 -15.22 0.63 -6.43
N ILE A 59 -13.91 0.58 -6.60
CA ILE A 59 -12.99 0.55 -5.45
C ILE A 59 -12.98 1.94 -4.79
N ASN A 60 -13.24 1.99 -3.49
CA ASN A 60 -13.41 3.24 -2.74
C ASN A 60 -12.16 4.12 -2.73
N ILE A 61 -10.98 3.54 -2.51
CA ILE A 61 -9.72 4.28 -2.49
C ILE A 61 -8.63 3.38 -3.05
N VAL A 62 -8.12 3.74 -4.23
CA VAL A 62 -6.77 3.39 -4.63
C VAL A 62 -6.03 4.71 -4.55
N LYS A 63 -5.20 4.93 -3.51
CA LYS A 63 -4.23 6.03 -3.55
C LYS A 63 -3.28 5.67 -4.70
N LYS A 64 -3.58 6.19 -5.89
CA LYS A 64 -2.72 6.07 -7.06
C LYS A 64 -1.55 6.99 -6.75
N PHE A 65 -0.38 6.39 -6.68
CA PHE A 65 0.85 7.14 -6.62
C PHE A 65 1.43 7.07 -8.02
N GLU A 66 1.90 8.19 -8.52
CA GLU A 66 2.69 8.14 -9.74
C GLU A 66 4.12 7.72 -9.40
N LYS A 67 4.79 7.03 -10.33
CA LYS A 67 6.20 6.69 -10.15
C LYS A 67 7.04 7.94 -9.87
N LYS A 68 6.69 9.08 -10.49
CA LYS A 68 7.33 10.39 -10.29
C LYS A 68 7.20 10.88 -8.85
N GLU A 69 6.00 10.86 -8.28
CA GLU A 69 5.77 11.24 -6.87
C GLU A 69 6.57 10.37 -5.91
N LEU A 70 6.61 9.05 -6.16
CA LEU A 70 7.39 8.12 -5.35
C LEU A 70 8.89 8.43 -5.43
N THR A 71 9.43 8.73 -6.61
CA THR A 71 10.83 9.12 -6.73
C THR A 71 11.13 10.47 -6.05
N GLU A 72 10.21 11.42 -6.12
CA GLU A 72 10.38 12.73 -5.49
C GLU A 72 10.38 12.62 -3.97
N ASN A 73 9.49 11.80 -3.40
CA ASN A 73 9.48 11.47 -1.98
C ASN A 73 10.82 10.91 -1.50
N LEU A 74 11.46 10.03 -2.28
CA LEU A 74 12.78 9.48 -1.95
C LEU A 74 13.88 10.54 -2.01
N LYS A 75 13.84 11.45 -2.99
CA LYS A 75 14.81 12.56 -3.09
C LYS A 75 14.67 13.52 -1.92
N GLN A 76 13.44 13.88 -1.55
CA GLN A 76 13.16 14.73 -0.40
C GLN A 76 13.64 14.05 0.89
N LEU A 77 13.38 12.75 1.05
CA LEU A 77 13.86 11.99 2.20
C LEU A 77 15.40 11.93 2.26
N LYS A 78 16.08 11.82 1.11
CA LYS A 78 17.56 11.93 1.07
C LYS A 78 18.02 13.31 1.53
N LYS A 79 17.40 14.39 1.07
CA LYS A 79 17.76 15.76 1.46
C LYS A 79 17.63 15.95 2.97
N GLU A 80 16.56 15.41 3.56
CA GLU A 80 16.31 15.52 4.99
C GLU A 80 17.29 14.69 5.83
N LEU A 81 17.60 13.46 5.39
CA LEU A 81 18.49 12.57 6.15
C LEU A 81 19.98 12.87 5.92
N GLY A 82 20.34 13.60 4.87
CA GLY A 82 21.73 13.75 4.40
C GLY A 82 22.37 12.45 3.91
N ARG A 83 21.63 11.34 3.90
CA ARG A 83 22.08 9.99 3.49
C ARG A 83 21.03 9.30 2.64
N ILE A 84 21.43 8.22 1.97
CA ILE A 84 20.49 7.39 1.22
C ILE A 84 19.44 6.80 2.17
N PRO A 85 18.13 7.00 1.89
CA PRO A 85 17.06 6.44 2.71
C PRO A 85 17.08 4.91 2.71
N LYS A 86 16.78 4.33 3.87
CA LYS A 86 16.57 2.90 4.08
C LYS A 86 15.08 2.62 4.30
N LEU A 87 14.69 1.35 4.20
CA LEU A 87 13.31 0.93 4.42
C LEU A 87 12.77 1.29 5.82
N SER A 88 13.64 1.31 6.83
CA SER A 88 13.30 1.73 8.20
C SER A 88 12.88 3.20 8.25
N ASP A 89 13.51 4.07 7.48
CA ASP A 89 13.26 5.53 7.48
C ASP A 89 11.86 5.87 6.93
N LEU A 90 11.23 4.95 6.19
CA LEU A 90 9.87 5.10 5.70
C LEU A 90 8.81 4.91 6.79
N LYS A 91 9.10 4.09 7.82
CA LYS A 91 8.08 3.69 8.81
C LYS A 91 7.66 4.84 9.72
N GLU A 92 8.55 5.80 9.95
CA GLU A 92 8.34 6.89 10.91
C GLU A 92 7.63 8.10 10.30
N ARG A 93 7.38 8.10 8.98
CA ARG A 93 6.95 9.30 8.24
C ARG A 93 5.57 9.13 7.62
N LYS A 94 4.63 9.99 8.00
CA LYS A 94 3.24 9.96 7.51
C LYS A 94 3.07 10.49 6.07
N TRP A 95 3.99 11.33 5.61
CA TRP A 95 3.91 11.99 4.30
C TRP A 95 4.46 11.12 3.15
N ILE A 96 5.32 10.16 3.47
CA ILE A 96 5.92 9.26 2.47
C ILE A 96 5.08 8.01 2.25
N ALA A 97 5.12 7.48 1.03
CA ALA A 97 4.49 6.21 0.72
C ALA A 97 5.13 5.04 1.52
N SER A 98 4.32 4.02 1.82
CA SER A 98 4.80 2.84 2.52
C SER A 98 5.81 2.05 1.68
N SER A 99 6.65 1.24 2.34
CA SER A 99 7.57 0.31 1.69
C SER A 99 6.86 -0.60 0.67
N SER A 100 5.67 -1.10 1.01
CA SER A 100 4.83 -1.91 0.15
C SER A 100 4.43 -1.19 -1.14
N THR A 101 4.25 0.14 -1.07
CA THR A 101 3.95 0.96 -2.25
C THR A 101 5.16 0.99 -3.19
N TYR A 102 6.36 1.27 -2.70
CA TYR A 102 7.57 1.25 -3.52
C TYR A 102 7.82 -0.12 -4.17
N VAL A 103 7.66 -1.21 -3.42
CA VAL A 103 7.78 -2.57 -3.95
C VAL A 103 6.74 -2.85 -5.03
N LYS A 104 5.49 -2.39 -4.87
CA LYS A 104 4.43 -2.57 -5.87
C LYS A 104 4.73 -1.85 -7.20
N TYR A 105 5.28 -0.64 -7.16
CA TYR A 105 5.50 0.17 -8.37
C TYR A 105 6.85 -0.08 -9.05
N PHE A 106 7.89 -0.44 -8.29
CA PHE A 106 9.26 -0.62 -8.79
C PHE A 106 9.76 -2.07 -8.70
N GLY A 107 9.01 -2.98 -8.09
CA GLY A 107 9.39 -4.36 -7.81
C GLY A 107 10.31 -4.50 -6.58
N SER A 108 11.14 -3.50 -6.28
CA SER A 108 11.94 -3.48 -5.05
C SER A 108 12.29 -2.05 -4.64
N PHE A 109 12.61 -1.86 -3.36
CA PHE A 109 13.06 -0.56 -2.85
C PHE A 109 14.38 -0.11 -3.48
N LYS A 110 15.31 -1.03 -3.76
CA LYS A 110 16.56 -0.74 -4.50
C LYS A 110 16.27 -0.20 -5.90
N LYS A 111 15.29 -0.78 -6.61
CA LYS A 111 14.86 -0.29 -7.93
C LYS A 111 14.21 1.09 -7.82
N ALA A 112 13.45 1.36 -6.76
CA ALA A 112 12.88 2.69 -6.50
C ALA A 112 13.97 3.75 -6.25
N LEU A 113 14.99 3.42 -5.44
CA LEU A 113 16.16 4.29 -5.22
C LEU A 113 16.91 4.56 -6.54
N LYS A 114 17.16 3.52 -7.35
CA LYS A 114 17.77 3.67 -8.68
C LYS A 114 16.94 4.59 -9.59
N ALA A 115 15.62 4.44 -9.59
CA ALA A 115 14.71 5.29 -10.35
C ALA A 115 14.69 6.74 -9.84
N ALA A 116 14.91 6.95 -8.55
CA ALA A 116 15.07 8.28 -7.94
C ALA A 116 16.46 8.90 -8.16
N GLY A 117 17.37 8.22 -8.87
CA GLY A 117 18.76 8.65 -9.05
C GLY A 117 19.64 8.45 -7.81
N LEU A 118 19.16 7.71 -6.81
CA LEU A 118 19.84 7.42 -5.56
C LEU A 118 20.54 6.06 -5.67
N LYS A 119 21.61 5.96 -6.48
CA LYS A 119 22.41 4.72 -6.55
C LYS A 119 23.23 4.56 -5.27
N GLN A 120 23.19 3.37 -4.69
CA GLN A 120 23.97 3.00 -3.50
C GLN A 120 25.48 2.80 -3.78
N SER A 121 25.99 3.26 -4.92
CA SER A 121 27.35 3.00 -5.39
C SER A 121 28.39 4.07 -5.03
N GLU A 122 28.07 5.06 -4.18
CA GLU A 122 29.08 6.01 -3.65
C GLU A 122 29.65 5.58 -2.27
N ILE A 123 29.63 4.28 -1.95
CA ILE A 123 30.35 3.74 -0.78
C ILE A 123 31.41 2.75 -1.23
N ILE A 124 32.24 3.10 -2.21
CA ILE A 124 33.54 2.44 -2.43
C ILE A 124 34.53 3.48 -2.97
N SER A 125 35.26 4.18 -2.09
CA SER A 125 36.63 4.68 -2.37
C SER A 125 37.28 5.56 -1.28
N LEU A 126 36.64 5.91 -0.15
CA LEU A 126 37.30 6.69 0.92
C LEU A 126 37.75 5.88 2.16
N LYS A 127 37.95 4.55 2.03
CA LYS A 127 38.61 3.72 3.07
C LYS A 127 39.99 3.21 2.66
N ARG A 128 40.66 3.87 1.70
CA ARG A 128 42.03 3.53 1.28
C ARG A 128 43.11 4.54 1.65
N TYR A 129 42.81 5.52 2.51
CA TYR A 129 43.84 6.41 3.03
C TYR A 129 44.03 6.25 4.54
N SER A 130 45.29 6.02 4.87
CA SER A 130 45.94 6.11 6.18
C SER A 130 45.76 4.92 7.13
N LYS A 131 46.72 4.00 7.07
CA LYS A 131 47.67 3.92 8.18
C LYS A 131 49.07 3.68 7.62
N LYS A 132 49.92 4.66 7.91
CA LYS A 132 51.37 4.68 7.76
C LYS A 132 51.99 3.75 8.79
#